data_AF-A0A8T4W0D1-F1
#
_entry.id   AF-A0A8T4W0D1-F1
#
_cell.length_a   1.000
_cell.length_b   1.000
_cell.length_c   1.000
_cell.angle_alpha   90.00
_cell.angle_beta   90.00
_cell.angle_gamma   90.00
#
_symmetry.space_group_name_H-M   'P 1'
#
loop_
_entity.id
_entity.type
_entity.pdbx_description
1 polymer ?
#
loop_
_entity_poly.entity_id
_entity_poly.type
_entity_poly.pdbx_seq_one_letter_code
_entity_poly.pdbx_strand_id
1 'polypeptide(L)'
;MISLTTAREPKQTTFETLQTDGGGHQDDSTTLVRRAALIGCGEAKHDGPLPAREKYRSSHFGLKRDFAETFCDRLWILSAKYGLLDPDRVIDD
;
A
#
# COMPACT_ATOMS: atom_id res chain seq x y z
N MET A 1 -26.48 11.69 -19.48
CA MET A 1 -25.81 10.48 -18.97
C MET A 1 -25.11 10.85 -17.69
N ILE A 2 -25.54 10.28 -16.57
CA ILE A 2 -25.02 10.61 -15.25
C ILE A 2 -24.01 9.51 -14.92
N SER A 3 -22.71 9.82 -14.87
CA SER A 3 -21.74 8.96 -14.20
C SER A 3 -21.28 9.69 -12.93
N LEU A 4 -21.94 9.38 -11.81
CA LEU A 4 -21.43 9.72 -10.50
C LEU A 4 -20.15 8.90 -10.28
N THR A 5 -18.98 9.53 -10.47
CA THR A 5 -17.79 9.07 -9.76
C THR A 5 -17.96 9.55 -8.32
N THR A 6 -18.47 8.68 -7.46
CA THR A 6 -18.40 8.91 -6.01
C THR A 6 -16.93 8.81 -5.63
N ALA A 7 -16.27 9.97 -5.51
CA ALA A 7 -15.02 10.06 -4.80
C ALA A 7 -15.34 9.72 -3.35
N ARG A 8 -15.02 8.48 -2.94
CA ARG A 8 -15.19 8.03 -1.56
C ARG A 8 -14.25 8.90 -0.71
N GLU A 9 -14.82 9.76 0.11
CA GLU A 9 -14.08 10.59 1.07
C GLU A 9 -13.14 9.67 1.87
N PRO A 10 -11.82 9.91 1.84
CA PRO A 10 -10.91 9.13 2.65
C PRO A 10 -11.27 9.40 4.11
N LYS A 11 -11.70 8.36 4.83
CA LYS A 11 -11.93 8.42 6.27
C LYS A 11 -10.62 8.87 6.91
N GLN A 12 -10.55 10.12 7.32
CA GLN A 12 -9.34 10.75 7.82
C GLN A 12 -8.98 10.12 9.17
N THR A 13 -8.19 9.05 9.16
CA THR A 13 -7.43 8.67 10.35
C THR A 13 -6.28 9.66 10.43
N THR A 14 -6.36 10.59 11.38
CA THR A 14 -5.27 11.50 11.73
C THR A 14 -4.09 10.67 12.22
N PHE A 15 -3.14 10.41 11.34
CA PHE A 15 -1.84 9.91 11.73
C PHE A 15 -1.01 11.13 12.15
N GLU A 16 -0.84 11.31 13.45
CA GLU A 16 0.11 12.28 13.99
C GLU A 16 1.50 11.94 13.41
N THR A 17 2.10 12.89 12.68
CA THR A 17 3.47 12.73 12.22
C THR A 17 4.38 12.89 13.43
N LEU A 18 4.82 11.77 14.00
CA LEU A 18 5.90 11.78 14.99
C LEU A 18 7.20 12.15 14.24
N GLN A 19 7.49 13.45 14.17
CA GLN A 19 8.80 13.92 13.76
C GLN A 19 9.79 13.49 14.84
N THR A 20 10.65 12.53 14.54
CA THR A 20 11.78 12.25 15.42
C THR A 20 12.77 13.41 15.27
N ASP A 21 13.19 14.00 16.38
CA ASP A 21 13.99 15.23 16.52
C ASP A 21 15.41 15.18 15.92
N GLY A 22 15.60 14.55 14.76
CA GLY A 22 16.83 14.61 13.98
C GLY A 22 17.04 16.05 13.51
N GLY A 23 17.95 16.75 14.19
CA GLY A 23 18.27 18.18 14.06
C GLY A 23 18.12 18.76 12.64
N GLY A 24 17.35 19.84 12.57
CA GLY A 24 16.85 20.43 11.33
C GLY A 24 17.84 21.29 10.55
N HIS A 25 17.70 21.23 9.23
CA HIS A 25 18.00 22.31 8.30
C HIS A 25 16.66 22.92 7.88
N GLN A 26 16.43 24.20 8.19
CA GLN A 26 15.19 24.90 7.86
C GLN A 26 15.20 25.27 6.37
N ASP A 27 14.66 24.37 5.54
CA ASP A 27 14.19 24.74 4.21
C ASP A 27 12.69 25.08 4.31
N ASP A 28 12.32 26.27 3.82
CA ASP A 28 10.94 26.75 3.62
C ASP A 28 10.27 25.97 2.49
N SER A 29 10.14 24.67 2.67
CA SER A 29 9.43 23.76 1.79
C SER A 29 8.41 23.03 2.63
N THR A 30 7.13 23.19 2.32
CA THR A 30 6.05 22.36 2.86
C THR A 30 6.41 20.90 2.62
N THR A 31 6.97 20.24 3.64
CA THR A 31 7.47 18.88 3.53
C THR A 31 6.27 17.97 3.33
N LEU A 32 6.01 17.59 2.08
CA LEU A 32 4.97 16.64 1.74
C LEU A 32 5.37 15.27 2.30
N VAL A 33 4.77 14.88 3.43
CA VAL A 33 4.94 13.56 4.01
C VAL A 33 4.26 12.54 3.10
N ARG A 34 5.04 11.83 2.29
CA ARG A 34 4.56 10.71 1.48
C ARG A 34 4.50 9.44 2.32
N ARG A 35 3.38 8.74 2.26
CA ARG A 35 3.17 7.50 3.02
C ARG A 35 3.42 6.31 2.12
N ALA A 36 4.19 5.35 2.62
CA ALA A 36 4.42 4.09 1.92
C ALA A 36 4.03 2.90 2.81
N ALA A 37 3.44 1.90 2.18
CA ALA A 37 3.03 0.66 2.82
C ALA A 37 3.90 -0.52 2.38
N LEU A 38 4.24 -1.37 3.35
CA LEU A 38 4.87 -2.66 3.13
C LEU A 38 3.97 -3.74 3.74
N ILE A 39 3.37 -4.60 2.91
CA ILE A 39 2.42 -5.61 3.38
C ILE A 39 2.98 -7.02 3.16
N GLY A 40 2.84 -7.91 4.16
CA GLY A 40 3.23 -9.32 3.99
C GLY A 40 2.29 -10.10 3.06
N CYS A 41 2.86 -10.96 2.22
CA CYS A 41 2.16 -11.70 1.17
C CYS A 41 1.06 -12.66 1.64
N GLY A 42 1.16 -13.21 2.85
CA GLY A 42 0.25 -14.28 3.29
C GLY A 42 0.51 -15.62 2.57
N GLU A 43 -0.18 -16.66 3.03
CA GLU A 43 0.07 -18.04 2.59
C GLU A 43 -0.77 -18.44 1.38
N ALA A 44 -2.07 -18.11 1.41
CA ALA A 44 -3.04 -18.50 0.39
C ALA A 44 -2.83 -17.75 -0.93
N LYS A 45 -2.72 -18.51 -2.02
CA LYS A 45 -2.49 -17.99 -3.38
C LYS A 45 -3.57 -18.49 -4.35
N HIS A 46 -3.87 -17.70 -5.37
CA HIS A 46 -4.60 -18.14 -6.56
C HIS A 46 -3.66 -18.91 -7.48
N ASP A 47 -4.21 -19.88 -8.22
CA ASP A 47 -3.45 -20.66 -9.19
C ASP A 47 -3.06 -19.84 -10.42
N GLY A 48 -1.90 -20.15 -10.99
CA GLY A 48 -1.41 -19.55 -12.24
C GLY A 48 -0.77 -18.16 -12.09
N PRO A 49 -0.18 -17.64 -13.18
CA PRO A 49 0.53 -16.36 -13.16
C PRO A 49 -0.45 -15.20 -13.02
N LEU A 50 -0.32 -14.44 -11.94
CA LEU A 50 -1.16 -13.28 -11.63
C LEU A 50 -0.33 -12.12 -11.09
N PRO A 51 -0.79 -10.86 -11.24
CA PRO A 51 -0.21 -9.73 -10.52
C PRO A 51 -0.15 -10.02 -9.02
N ALA A 52 0.92 -9.62 -8.35
CA ALA A 52 1.11 -9.89 -6.91
C ALA A 52 -0.07 -9.39 -6.05
N ARG A 53 -0.72 -8.28 -6.42
CA ARG A 53 -1.93 -7.77 -5.76
C ARG A 53 -3.17 -8.67 -5.84
N GLU A 54 -3.18 -9.59 -6.81
CA GLU A 54 -4.28 -10.52 -7.10
C GLU A 54 -3.88 -11.97 -6.79
N LYS A 55 -2.58 -12.28 -6.78
CA LYS A 55 -2.06 -13.62 -6.47
C LYS A 55 -2.42 -14.05 -5.05
N TYR A 56 -2.33 -13.15 -4.07
CA TYR A 56 -2.59 -13.48 -2.67
C TYR A 56 -4.07 -13.29 -2.29
N ARG A 57 -4.70 -14.33 -1.74
CA ARG A 57 -6.17 -14.41 -1.62
C ARG A 57 -6.74 -14.46 -0.21
N SER A 58 -5.90 -14.39 0.80
CA SER A 58 -6.39 -14.40 2.19
C SER A 58 -7.17 -13.11 2.50
N SER A 59 -8.21 -13.20 3.33
CA SER A 59 -8.97 -12.03 3.80
C SER A 59 -8.07 -10.99 4.45
N HIS A 60 -7.09 -11.42 5.23
CA HIS A 60 -6.11 -10.55 5.87
C HIS A 60 -5.22 -9.82 4.85
N PHE A 61 -4.82 -10.48 3.76
CA PHE A 61 -4.09 -9.80 2.68
C PHE A 61 -4.94 -8.72 2.03
N GLY A 62 -6.20 -9.02 1.71
CA GLY A 62 -7.16 -8.06 1.15
C GLY A 62 -7.30 -6.81 2.03
N LEU A 63 -7.54 -6.99 3.34
CA LEU A 63 -7.67 -5.85 4.27
C LEU A 63 -6.42 -4.96 4.31
N LYS A 64 -5.21 -5.55 4.33
CA LYS A 64 -3.95 -4.79 4.33
C LYS A 64 -3.75 -4.04 3.02
N ARG A 65 -4.03 -4.68 1.88
CA ARG A 65 -3.94 -4.07 0.56
C ARG A 65 -4.93 -2.90 0.45
N ASP A 66 -6.20 -3.13 0.79
CA ASP A 66 -7.24 -2.11 0.71
C ASP A 66 -6.90 -0.90 1.62
N PHE A 67 -6.37 -1.15 2.82
CA PHE A 67 -5.86 -0.08 3.69
C PHE A 67 -4.71 0.69 3.02
N ALA A 68 -3.70 -0.02 2.51
CA ALA A 68 -2.55 0.60 1.86
C ALA A 68 -2.93 1.44 0.64
N GLU A 69 -3.77 0.90 -0.25
CA GLU A 69 -4.26 1.62 -1.44
C GLU A 69 -5.10 2.84 -1.09
N THR A 70 -5.80 2.81 0.05
CA THR A 70 -6.62 3.95 0.51
C THR A 70 -5.77 5.07 1.12
N PHE A 71 -4.67 4.73 1.82
CA PHE A 71 -3.98 5.68 2.70
C PHE A 71 -2.53 5.98 2.35
N CYS A 72 -1.93 5.25 1.42
CA CYS A 72 -0.52 5.38 1.05
C CYS A 72 -0.34 5.71 -0.42
N ASP A 73 0.69 6.49 -0.74
CA ASP A 73 1.08 6.86 -2.09
C ASP A 73 1.82 5.72 -2.81
N ARG A 74 2.39 4.79 -2.03
CA ARG A 74 3.14 3.66 -2.54
C ARG A 74 2.89 2.40 -1.72
N LEU A 75 2.81 1.27 -2.40
CA LEU A 75 2.63 -0.05 -1.81
C LEU A 75 3.67 -1.02 -2.37
N TRP A 76 4.25 -1.83 -1.49
CA TRP A 76 5.00 -3.03 -1.85
C TRP A 76 4.50 -4.26 -1.08
N ILE A 77 4.65 -5.42 -1.70
CA ILE A 77 4.31 -6.71 -1.09
C ILE A 77 5.61 -7.43 -0.70
N LEU A 78 5.78 -7.72 0.59
CA LEU A 78 6.87 -8.52 1.12
C LEU A 78 6.54 -10.01 0.97
N SER A 79 7.21 -10.66 0.04
CA SER A 79 7.12 -12.08 -0.28
C SER A 79 8.33 -12.84 0.27
N ALA A 80 8.09 -13.95 0.96
CA ALA A 80 9.17 -14.82 1.42
C ALA A 80 9.99 -15.41 0.26
N LYS A 81 9.35 -15.68 -0.88
CA LYS A 81 9.99 -16.27 -2.07
C LYS A 81 10.64 -15.23 -2.95
N TYR A 82 9.95 -14.11 -3.20
CA TYR A 82 10.34 -13.14 -4.22
C TYR A 82 10.96 -11.87 -3.65
N GLY A 83 11.07 -11.75 -2.32
CA GLY A 83 11.53 -10.54 -1.65
C GLY A 83 10.49 -9.43 -1.75
N LEU A 84 10.91 -8.26 -2.25
CA LEU A 84 10.02 -7.11 -2.39
C LEU A 84 9.37 -7.08 -3.77
N LEU A 85 8.04 -7.11 -3.81
CA LEU A 85 7.26 -7.10 -5.04
C LEU A 85 6.55 -5.76 -5.25
N ASP A 86 6.60 -5.29 -6.49
CA ASP A 86 5.65 -4.32 -7.00
C ASP A 86 4.26 -4.98 -7.14
N PRO A 87 3.15 -4.29 -6.78
CA PRO A 87 1.80 -4.86 -6.86
C PRO A 87 1.42 -5.39 -8.24
N ASP A 88 1.90 -4.73 -9.30
CA ASP A 88 1.60 -5.06 -10.70
C ASP A 88 2.53 -6.15 -11.26
N ARG A 89 3.58 -6.54 -10.53
CA ARG A 89 4.48 -7.60 -10.96
C ARG A 89 3.72 -8.93 -11.01
N VAL A 90 3.61 -9.50 -12.21
CA VAL A 90 3.08 -10.86 -12.41
C VAL A 90 4.05 -11.87 -11.81
N ILE A 91 3.53 -12.73 -10.94
CA ILE A 91 4.28 -13.80 -10.27
C ILE A 91 3.54 -15.13 -10.44
N ASP A 92 4.33 -16.19 -10.48
CA ASP A 92 3.85 -17.56 -10.44
C ASP A 92 3.91 -18.12 -9.01
N ASP A 93 3.52 -19.37 -8.80
CA ASP A 93 3.67 -20.13 -7.55
C ASP A 93 5.13 -20.20 -7.07
#